data_AF-A0A1G7YX01-F1
#
_entry.id   AF-A0A1G7YX01-F1
#
_cell.length_a   1.000
_cell.length_b   1.000
_cell.length_c   1.000
_cell.angle_alpha   90.00
_cell.angle_beta   90.00
_cell.angle_gamma   90.00
#
_symmetry.space_group_name_H-M   'P 1'
#
loop_
_entity.id
_entity.type
_entity.pdbx_description
1 polymer ?
#
loop_
_entity_poly.entity_id
_entity_poly.type
_entity_poly.pdbx_seq_one_letter_code
_entity_poly.pdbx_strand_id
1 'polypeptide(L)' 'MVLSEHPTAIDNPNRQHLLKGALRHHVHNGVVFDQWQYEVTSSGRIWYVADEKAKTVWVTRAGTGHPKLTD' A
#
# COMPACT_ATOMS: atom_id res chain seq x y z
N MET A 1 6.06 -5.86 -13.80
CA MET A 1 6.26 -5.25 -12.47
C MET A 1 5.80 -3.82 -12.62
N VAL A 2 4.64 -3.43 -12.08
CA VAL A 2 4.22 -2.03 -12.23
C VAL A 2 3.51 -1.59 -10.96
N LEU A 3 4.27 -0.85 -10.17
CA LEU A 3 3.75 0.30 -9.48
C LEU A 3 3.72 1.39 -10.55
N SER A 4 2.54 1.82 -10.98
CA SER A 4 2.40 2.79 -12.08
C SER A 4 2.98 4.16 -11.68
N GLU A 5 3.17 5.03 -12.65
CA GLU A 5 3.63 6.43 -12.49
C GLU A 5 2.78 7.26 -11.49
N HIS A 6 1.58 6.78 -11.16
CA HIS A 6 0.66 7.35 -10.18
C HIS A 6 0.35 6.35 -9.05
N PRO A 7 1.22 6.25 -8.03
CA PRO A 7 1.07 5.27 -6.93
C PRO A 7 -0.12 5.56 -5.99
N THR A 8 -0.79 6.69 -6.16
CA THR A 8 -1.97 7.17 -5.44
C THR A 8 -3.25 7.06 -6.26
N ALA A 9 -3.14 6.82 -7.57
CA ALA A 9 -4.28 6.66 -8.44
C ALA A 9 -4.82 5.23 -8.33
N ILE A 10 -6.15 5.10 -8.26
CA ILE A 10 -6.85 3.82 -8.24
C ILE A 10 -6.93 3.28 -9.69
N ASP A 11 -5.80 3.23 -10.40
CA ASP A 11 -5.76 2.70 -11.77
C ASP A 11 -5.93 1.16 -11.78
N ASN A 12 -5.75 0.52 -10.62
CA ASN A 12 -6.04 -0.91 -10.43
C ASN A 12 -6.84 -1.17 -9.14
N PRO A 13 -8.15 -0.85 -9.12
CA PRO A 13 -9.01 -0.95 -7.92
C PRO A 13 -9.08 -2.36 -7.33
N ASN A 14 -8.77 -3.39 -8.11
CA ASN A 14 -8.75 -4.76 -7.61
C ASN A 14 -7.54 -5.04 -6.71
N ARG A 15 -6.40 -4.37 -6.94
CA ARG A 15 -5.13 -4.66 -6.27
C ARG A 15 -4.63 -3.55 -5.36
N GLN A 16 -5.17 -2.33 -5.49
CA GLN A 16 -4.75 -1.17 -4.72
C GLN A 16 -5.91 -0.63 -3.89
N HIS A 17 -5.72 -0.57 -2.57
CA HIS A 17 -6.75 -0.21 -1.61
C HIS A 17 -6.24 0.85 -0.64
N LEU A 18 -6.93 1.98 -0.52
CA LEU A 18 -6.67 2.95 0.54
C LEU A 18 -7.12 2.35 1.87
N LEU A 19 -6.24 2.37 2.88
CA LEU A 19 -6.59 1.88 4.21
C LEU A 19 -7.54 2.86 4.92
N LYS A 20 -8.36 2.31 5.82
CA LYS A 20 -9.37 3.07 6.58
C LYS A 20 -9.12 2.94 8.08
N GLY A 21 -9.70 3.86 8.86
CA GLY A 21 -9.59 3.87 10.32
C GLY A 21 -8.19 4.26 10.80
N ALA A 22 -7.75 3.66 11.91
CA ALA A 22 -6.45 3.98 12.54
C ALA A 22 -5.23 3.68 11.66
N LEU A 23 -5.39 2.86 10.60
CA LEU A 23 -4.32 2.51 9.67
C LEU A 23 -4.31 3.39 8.40
N ARG A 24 -5.25 4.32 8.27
CA ARG A 24 -5.33 5.21 7.10
C ARG A 24 -4.11 6.12 7.00
N HIS A 25 -3.56 6.53 8.14
CA HIS A 25 -2.50 7.51 8.21
C HIS A 25 -1.23 6.87 8.75
N HIS A 26 -0.12 7.10 8.05
CA HIS A 26 1.19 6.68 8.50
C HIS A 26 2.13 7.88 8.53
N VAL A 27 2.81 8.05 9.65
CA VAL A 27 3.80 9.12 9.81
C VAL A 27 5.14 8.61 9.29
N HIS A 28 5.65 9.24 8.23
CA HIS A 28 6.98 8.98 7.72
C HIS A 28 7.78 10.29 7.73
N ASN A 29 8.95 10.30 8.37
CA ASN A 29 9.77 11.50 8.59
C ASN A 29 9.00 12.71 9.16
N GLY A 30 8.08 12.47 10.10
CA GLY A 30 7.27 13.52 10.73
C GLY A 30 6.15 14.09 9.86
N VAL A 31 5.97 13.58 8.64
CA VAL A 31 4.88 13.95 7.74
C VAL A 31 3.83 12.85 7.73
N VAL A 32 2.57 13.24 7.83
CA VAL A 32 1.42 12.32 7.76
C VAL A 32 1.09 12.05 6.31
N PHE A 33 1.14 10.78 5.90
CA PHE A 33 0.72 10.34 4.57
C PHE A 33 -0.48 9.40 4.66
N ASP A 34 -1.30 9.39 3.61
CA ASP A 34 -2.28 8.33 3.40
C ASP A 34 -1.54 7.02 3.09
N GLN A 35 -1.86 5.96 3.85
CA GLN A 35 -1.29 4.64 3.69
C GLN A 35 -2.17 3.79 2.77
N TRP A 36 -1.50 3.15 1.82
CA TRP A 36 -2.11 2.30 0.81
C TRP A 36 -1.67 0.86 1.02
N GLN A 37 -2.55 -0.06 0.64
CA GLN A 37 -2.25 -1.48 0.52
C GLN A 37 -2.23 -1.85 -0.95
N TYR A 38 -1.20 -2.60 -1.36
CA TYR A 38 -1.11 -3.20 -2.68
C TYR A 38 -0.95 -4.71 -2.61
N GLU A 39 -1.76 -5.42 -3.37
CA GLU A 39 -1.64 -6.85 -3.58
C GLU A 39 -0.62 -7.14 -4.69
N VAL A 40 0.55 -7.63 -4.29
CA VAL A 40 1.68 -7.92 -5.19
C VAL A 40 1.46 -9.27 -5.87
N THR A 41 1.03 -10.26 -5.10
CA THR A 41 0.67 -11.61 -5.55
C THR A 41 -0.59 -12.05 -4.82
N SER A 42 -1.23 -13.13 -5.26
CA SER A 42 -2.48 -13.66 -4.67
C SER A 42 -2.40 -13.93 -3.15
N SER A 43 -1.21 -13.95 -2.56
CA SER A 43 -0.99 -14.10 -1.11
C SER A 43 -0.09 -13.02 -0.51
N GLY A 44 0.47 -12.13 -1.32
CA GLY A 44 1.46 -11.13 -0.92
C GLY A 44 0.88 -9.73 -0.91
N ARG A 45 0.98 -9.04 0.22
CA ARG A 45 0.52 -7.66 0.38
C ARG A 45 1.65 -6.78 0.87
N ILE A 46 1.73 -5.57 0.32
CA ILE A 46 2.59 -4.51 0.83
C ILE A 46 1.73 -3.34 1.29
N TRP A 47 2.26 -2.60 2.25
CA TRP A 47 1.73 -1.34 2.71
C TRP A 47 2.74 -0.27 2.39
N TYR A 48 2.29 0.80 1.78
CA TYR A 48 3.18 1.87 1.37
C TYR A 48 2.55 3.25 1.55
N VAL A 49 3.41 4.24 1.60
CA VAL A 49 3.03 5.65 1.49
C VAL A 49 3.72 6.22 0.26
N ALA A 50 3.05 7.12 -0.44
CA ALA A 50 3.58 7.78 -1.61
C ALA A 50 3.81 9.25 -1.32
N ASP A 51 5.02 9.72 -1.58
CA ASP A 51 5.34 11.15 -1.67
C ASP A 51 5.31 11.54 -3.15
N GLU A 52 4.23 12.19 -3.58
CA GLU A 52 4.06 12.63 -4.97
C GLU A 52 5.00 13.77 -5.36
N LYS A 53 5.46 14.57 -4.39
CA LYS A 53 6.40 15.68 -4.63
C LYS A 53 7.80 15.14 -4.88
N ALA A 54 8.23 14.18 -4.06
CA ALA A 54 9.51 13.51 -4.21
C ALA A 54 9.48 12.34 -5.21
N LYS A 55 8.31 12.03 -5.79
CA LYS A 55 8.07 10.86 -6.66
C LYS A 55 8.63 9.57 -6.07
N THR A 56 8.50 9.42 -4.75
CA THR A 56 9.09 8.32 -3.98
C THR A 56 7.99 7.53 -3.29
N VAL A 57 8.12 6.21 -3.28
CA VAL A 57 7.21 5.32 -2.58
C VAL A 57 7.97 4.57 -1.50
N TRP A 58 7.48 4.66 -0.27
CA TRP A 58 8.07 4.02 0.89
C TRP A 58 7.23 2.83 1.31
N VAL A 59 7.81 1.63 1.24
CA VAL A 59 7.17 0.42 1.77
C VAL A 59 7.34 0.43 3.29
N THR A 60 6.21 0.53 4.00
CA THR A 60 6.16 0.57 5.46
C THR A 60 6.02 -0.82 6.06
N ARG A 61 5.42 -1.76 5.32
CA ARG A 61 5.29 -3.16 5.71
C ARG A 61 5.20 -4.05 4.48
N ALA A 62 5.80 -5.22 4.56
CA ALA A 62 5.57 -6.30 3.60
C ALA A 62 5.12 -7.54 4.38
N GLY A 63 4.10 -8.23 3.87
CA GLY A 63 3.57 -9.43 4.48
C GLY A 63 3.15 -10.44 3.43
N THR A 64 3.55 -11.69 3.63
CA THR A 64 3.02 -12.84 2.91
C THR A 64 1.99 -13.51 3.81
N GLY A 65 0.74 -13.50 3.39
CA GLY A 65 -0.37 -14.00 4.19
C GLY A 65 -1.56 -14.36 3.31
N HIS A 66 -1.58 -15.61 2.82
CA HIS A 66 -2.84 -16.30 2.64
C HIS A 66 -3.33 -16.62 4.07
N PRO A 67 -4.56 -16.24 4.48
CA PRO A 67 -5.13 -16.84 5.66
C PRO A 67 -5.20 -18.35 5.40
N LYS A 68 -4.30 -19.11 6.03
CA LYS A 68 -4.47 -20.55 6.18
C LYS A 68 -5.47 -20.74 7.32
N LEU A 69 -6.72 -20.44 7.04
CA LEU A 69 -7.85 -20.77 7.90
C LEU A 69 -9.11 -20.96 7.05
N THR A 70 -9.08 -21.97 6.18
CA THR A 70 -10.24 -22.81 5.90
C THR A 70 -9.74 -24.00 5.09
N ASP A 71 -9.80 -25.15 5.76
CA ASP A 71 -9.85 -26.53 5.24
C ASP A 71 -8.77 -26.97 4.22
#